data_AF-A0A925TTR9-F1
#
_entry.id   AF-A0A925TTR9-F1
#
_cell.length_a   1.000
_cell.length_b   1.000
_cell.length_c   1.000
_cell.angle_alpha   90.00
_cell.angle_beta   90.00
_cell.angle_gamma   90.00
#
_symmetry.space_group_name_H-M   'P 1'
#
loop_
_entity.id
_entity.type
_entity.pdbx_description
1 polymer ?
#
loop_
_entity_poly.entity_id
_entity_poly.type
_entity_poly.pdbx_seq_one_letter_code
_entity_poly.pdbx_strand_id
1 'polypeptide(L)'
;MAKRETKQAGLQINRYFTKEGTNPYDMYTYEMRSSVIRNTTGDVVFEMHNVEVPKEWSQVATDILAQKYFRKAGVPMPDGSTGGENSIKQVAHRMADCWRQWGEKYNYFASATDAQIFYEEMAFMIVGQLAAPNSPQWFNTGLFSSYGIKGKPQGHYYVDPNSGELKKSTSAYERPQPHACFILSVDDDLVNPGGIMDLWTREARIFKYGSGVGTNYSKIRGEGEKLSGGGTSSGLMSFLKIGDAAAGAIKSGGTTRRAAKMVCLDLDHPENESFIDWKVKEEDKVAALIAAGYASDYEGEAYRTVSGQNSNNS
;
A
#
# COMPACT_ATOMS: atom_id res chain seq x y z
N MET A 1 -38.32 -41.28 -6.58
CA MET A 1 -37.07 -40.80 -5.98
C MET A 1 -36.58 -39.60 -6.77
N ALA A 2 -36.76 -38.39 -6.26
CA ALA A 2 -36.24 -37.18 -6.92
C ALA A 2 -34.72 -37.17 -6.80
N LYS A 3 -34.01 -37.06 -7.93
CA LYS A 3 -32.57 -36.79 -7.96
C LYS A 3 -32.33 -35.48 -7.19
N ARG A 4 -31.61 -35.56 -6.08
CA ARG A 4 -31.02 -34.39 -5.42
C ARG A 4 -30.05 -33.78 -6.43
N GLU A 5 -30.40 -32.63 -7.00
CA GLU A 5 -29.46 -31.84 -7.80
C GLU A 5 -28.27 -31.49 -6.89
N THR A 6 -27.11 -32.03 -7.21
CA THR A 6 -25.85 -31.60 -6.62
C THR A 6 -25.65 -30.14 -6.99
N LYS A 7 -25.88 -29.21 -6.04
CA LYS A 7 -25.47 -27.81 -6.18
C LYS A 7 -24.01 -27.80 -6.60
N GLN A 8 -23.74 -27.24 -7.77
CA GLN A 8 -22.39 -27.03 -8.26
C GLN A 8 -21.64 -26.19 -7.22
N ALA A 9 -20.55 -26.73 -6.67
CA ALA A 9 -19.79 -26.04 -5.64
C ALA A 9 -18.99 -24.89 -6.28
N GLY A 10 -19.10 -23.68 -5.73
CA GLY A 10 -18.38 -22.49 -6.21
C GLY A 10 -19.32 -21.32 -6.54
N LEU A 11 -18.72 -20.15 -6.78
CA LEU A 11 -19.40 -18.91 -7.16
C LEU A 11 -19.81 -18.97 -8.63
N GLN A 12 -21.11 -18.76 -8.89
CA GLN A 12 -21.64 -18.46 -10.21
C GLN A 12 -21.61 -16.95 -10.43
N ILE A 13 -21.11 -16.52 -11.58
CA ILE A 13 -20.92 -15.09 -11.90
C ILE A 13 -21.77 -14.75 -13.12
N ASN A 14 -22.67 -13.78 -12.96
CA ASN A 14 -23.47 -13.25 -14.06
C ASN A 14 -22.73 -12.10 -14.75
N ARG A 15 -22.93 -11.97 -16.07
CA ARG A 15 -22.51 -10.79 -16.84
C ARG A 15 -23.50 -9.65 -16.60
N TYR A 16 -22.98 -8.46 -16.34
CA TYR A 16 -23.79 -7.24 -16.18
C TYR A 16 -23.33 -6.15 -17.14
N PHE A 17 -22.02 -5.94 -17.26
CA PHE A 17 -21.46 -4.88 -18.09
C PHE A 17 -20.88 -5.40 -19.41
N THR A 18 -20.39 -6.64 -19.42
CA THR A 18 -19.70 -7.24 -20.56
C THR A 18 -20.61 -8.10 -21.42
N LYS A 19 -20.15 -8.42 -22.64
CA LYS A 19 -20.85 -9.29 -23.59
C LYS A 19 -20.00 -10.52 -23.88
N GLU A 20 -20.65 -11.67 -23.95
CA GLU A 20 -19.98 -12.91 -24.34
C GLU A 20 -19.32 -12.78 -25.71
N GLY A 21 -18.10 -13.31 -25.84
CA GLY A 21 -17.30 -13.24 -27.06
C GLY A 21 -16.72 -11.85 -27.39
N THR A 22 -16.96 -10.83 -26.55
CA THR A 22 -16.40 -9.48 -26.73
C THR A 22 -15.31 -9.24 -25.69
N ASN A 23 -14.12 -8.82 -26.14
CA ASN A 23 -13.06 -8.43 -25.22
C ASN A 23 -13.48 -7.16 -24.45
N PRO A 24 -13.43 -7.14 -23.10
CA PRO A 24 -13.87 -6.00 -22.29
C PRO A 24 -13.12 -4.70 -22.64
N TYR A 25 -11.88 -4.78 -23.12
CA TYR A 25 -11.11 -3.60 -23.50
C TYR A 25 -11.64 -2.95 -24.78
N ASP A 26 -12.23 -3.72 -25.70
CA ASP A 26 -12.76 -3.20 -26.98
C ASP A 26 -14.09 -2.46 -26.80
N MET A 27 -14.67 -2.50 -25.60
CA MET A 27 -15.91 -1.80 -25.25
C MET A 27 -15.69 -0.32 -24.87
N TYR A 28 -14.44 0.14 -24.86
CA TYR A 28 -14.06 1.53 -24.61
C TYR A 28 -13.29 2.12 -25.79
N THR A 29 -13.36 3.44 -25.96
CA THR A 29 -12.51 4.16 -26.93
C THR A 29 -11.34 4.79 -26.19
N TYR A 30 -10.13 4.61 -26.72
CA TYR A 30 -8.90 5.10 -26.08
C TYR A 30 -8.28 6.25 -26.84
N GLU A 31 -7.40 6.98 -26.15
CA GLU A 31 -6.47 7.94 -26.74
C GLU A 31 -5.14 7.93 -26.00
N MET A 32 -4.12 8.45 -26.67
CA MET A 32 -2.80 8.64 -26.09
C MET A 32 -2.72 10.04 -25.48
N ARG A 33 -2.29 10.12 -24.22
CA ARG A 33 -2.09 11.38 -23.51
C ARG A 33 -0.67 11.50 -22.98
N SER A 34 -0.25 12.74 -22.78
CA SER A 34 0.96 13.07 -22.03
C SER A 34 0.61 13.38 -20.58
N SER A 35 1.41 12.86 -19.64
CA SER A 35 1.42 13.24 -18.23
C SER A 35 2.74 13.95 -17.97
N VAL A 36 2.71 15.24 -17.62
CA VAL A 36 3.89 16.04 -17.31
C VAL A 36 3.68 16.75 -15.98
N ILE A 37 4.58 16.52 -15.04
CA ILE A 37 4.53 17.09 -13.70
C ILE A 37 5.72 18.01 -13.52
N ARG A 38 5.44 19.23 -13.09
CA ARG A 38 6.44 20.25 -12.78
C ARG A 38 6.48 20.52 -11.29
N ASN A 39 7.66 20.85 -10.76
CA ASN A 39 7.80 21.37 -9.40
C ASN A 39 7.38 22.86 -9.34
N THR A 40 7.49 23.46 -8.16
CA THR A 40 7.18 24.88 -7.92
C THR A 40 8.12 25.84 -8.67
N THR A 41 9.32 25.39 -9.05
CA THR A 41 10.27 26.16 -9.89
C THR A 41 10.01 26.02 -11.38
N GLY A 42 9.06 25.17 -11.80
CA GLY A 42 8.69 24.93 -13.20
C GLY A 42 9.46 23.81 -13.90
N ASP A 43 10.43 23.19 -13.22
CA ASP A 43 11.22 22.07 -13.75
C ASP A 43 10.39 20.79 -13.82
N VAL A 44 10.58 20.01 -14.88
CA VAL A 44 9.90 18.72 -15.06
C VAL A 44 10.48 17.69 -14.09
N VAL A 45 9.61 17.14 -13.24
CA VAL A 45 9.95 16.10 -12.24
C VAL A 45 9.59 14.71 -12.77
N PHE A 46 8.58 14.62 -13.62
CA PHE A 46 8.14 13.39 -14.24
C PHE A 46 7.44 13.72 -15.56
N GLU A 47 7.77 12.97 -16.61
CA GLU A 47 7.06 13.05 -17.89
C GLU A 47 6.86 11.67 -18.50
N MET A 48 5.73 11.50 -19.17
CA MET A 48 5.40 10.32 -19.95
C MET A 48 4.42 10.70 -21.05
N HIS A 49 4.82 10.52 -22.32
CA HIS A 49 4.06 11.05 -23.46
C HIS A 49 3.10 10.05 -24.11
N ASN A 50 3.18 8.78 -23.73
CA ASN A 50 2.49 7.68 -24.37
C ASN A 50 1.57 6.94 -23.39
N VAL A 51 0.73 7.66 -22.66
CA VAL A 51 -0.23 7.08 -21.71
C VAL A 51 -1.54 6.73 -22.42
N GLU A 52 -1.83 5.44 -22.60
CA GLU A 52 -3.09 4.97 -23.19
C GLU A 52 -4.19 4.85 -22.11
N VAL A 53 -5.26 5.64 -22.25
CA VAL A 53 -6.42 5.67 -21.35
C VAL A 53 -7.73 5.86 -22.13
N PRO A 54 -8.89 5.50 -21.56
CA PRO A 54 -10.19 5.82 -22.14
C PRO A 54 -10.36 7.32 -22.34
N LYS A 55 -11.04 7.72 -23.42
CA LYS A 55 -11.29 9.13 -23.75
C LYS A 55 -12.03 9.87 -22.65
N GLU A 56 -12.88 9.17 -21.91
CA GLU A 56 -13.72 9.69 -20.85
C GLU A 56 -12.94 10.03 -19.58
N TRP A 57 -11.72 9.53 -19.42
CA TRP A 57 -10.90 9.85 -18.25
C TRP A 57 -10.56 11.34 -18.21
N SER A 58 -10.40 11.89 -17.01
CA SER A 58 -9.84 13.25 -16.85
C SER A 58 -8.32 13.23 -16.99
N GLN A 59 -7.72 14.38 -17.30
CA GLN A 59 -6.26 14.53 -17.31
C GLN A 59 -5.66 14.18 -15.93
N VAL A 60 -6.33 14.57 -14.83
CA VAL A 60 -5.88 14.25 -13.46
C VAL A 60 -5.83 12.73 -13.22
N ALA A 61 -6.82 11.97 -13.71
CA ALA A 61 -6.80 10.51 -13.62
C ALA A 61 -5.64 9.91 -14.43
N THR A 62 -5.39 10.44 -15.64
CA THR A 62 -4.23 10.08 -16.47
C THR A 62 -2.92 10.32 -15.74
N ASP A 63 -2.73 11.51 -15.16
CA ASP A 63 -1.51 11.88 -14.45
C ASP A 63 -1.28 11.01 -13.20
N ILE A 64 -2.34 10.71 -12.43
CA ILE A 64 -2.26 9.84 -11.26
C ILE A 64 -1.89 8.41 -11.67
N LEU A 65 -2.55 7.85 -12.69
CA LEU A 65 -2.22 6.53 -13.22
C LEU A 65 -0.76 6.46 -13.64
N ALA A 66 -0.35 7.40 -14.49
CA ALA A 66 1.00 7.48 -15.01
C ALA A 66 2.02 7.63 -13.87
N GLN A 67 1.82 8.55 -12.93
CA GLN A 67 2.80 8.83 -11.89
C GLN A 67 2.86 7.74 -10.81
N LYS A 68 1.71 7.22 -10.38
CA LYS A 68 1.62 6.42 -9.15
C LYS A 68 1.45 4.92 -9.41
N TYR A 69 0.68 4.55 -10.43
CA TYR A 69 0.17 3.18 -10.56
C TYR A 69 0.82 2.37 -11.67
N PHE A 70 1.35 3.02 -12.70
CA PHE A 70 2.19 2.34 -13.68
C PHE A 70 3.48 1.83 -13.07
N ARG A 71 3.71 0.52 -13.23
CA ARG A 71 4.99 -0.11 -12.98
C ARG A 71 6.03 0.50 -13.91
N LYS A 72 7.14 0.97 -13.33
CA LYS A 72 8.16 1.73 -14.07
C LYS A 72 9.25 0.88 -14.72
N ALA A 73 9.44 -0.35 -14.27
CA ALA A 73 10.53 -1.20 -14.74
C ALA A 73 10.21 -2.69 -14.57
N GLY A 74 10.85 -3.51 -15.40
CA GLY A 74 10.78 -4.98 -15.36
C GLY A 74 9.57 -5.58 -16.07
N VAL A 75 8.75 -4.77 -16.75
CA VAL A 75 7.64 -5.24 -17.57
C VAL A 75 8.20 -5.79 -18.88
N PRO A 76 7.95 -7.05 -19.25
CA PRO A 76 8.43 -7.61 -20.51
C PRO A 76 7.87 -6.85 -21.73
N MET A 77 8.75 -6.52 -22.67
CA MET A 77 8.39 -5.86 -23.92
C MET A 77 8.43 -6.84 -25.10
N PRO A 78 7.68 -6.58 -26.20
CA PRO A 78 7.65 -7.48 -27.36
C PRO A 78 9.01 -7.72 -28.04
N ASP A 79 9.94 -6.77 -27.91
CA ASP A 79 11.31 -6.85 -28.43
C ASP A 79 12.26 -7.69 -27.56
N GLY A 80 11.75 -8.30 -26.48
CA GLY A 80 12.53 -9.08 -25.52
C GLY A 80 13.24 -8.25 -24.45
N SER A 81 13.14 -6.92 -24.50
CA SER A 81 13.64 -6.03 -23.45
C SER A 81 12.65 -5.94 -22.27
N THR A 82 12.99 -5.13 -21.27
CA THR A 82 12.07 -4.79 -20.18
C THR A 82 11.87 -3.28 -20.09
N GLY A 83 10.63 -2.86 -19.83
CA GLY A 83 10.23 -1.46 -19.70
C GLY A 83 9.23 -1.26 -18.56
N GLY A 84 8.34 -0.28 -18.74
CA GLY A 84 7.25 0.04 -17.82
C GLY A 84 5.88 -0.08 -18.48
N GLU A 85 4.84 -0.07 -17.65
CA GLU A 85 3.45 0.04 -18.11
C GLU A 85 3.20 1.42 -18.72
N ASN A 86 2.43 1.45 -19.80
CA ASN A 86 2.00 2.66 -20.48
C ASN A 86 0.51 2.68 -20.84
N SER A 87 -0.24 1.63 -20.52
CA SER A 87 -1.68 1.54 -20.77
C SER A 87 -2.43 1.10 -19.53
N ILE A 88 -3.61 1.68 -19.30
CA ILE A 88 -4.54 1.18 -18.26
C ILE A 88 -4.91 -0.30 -18.47
N LYS A 89 -4.90 -0.78 -19.73
CA LYS A 89 -5.22 -2.18 -20.05
C LYS A 89 -4.26 -3.14 -19.36
N GLN A 90 -2.98 -2.78 -19.29
CA GLN A 90 -1.95 -3.57 -18.61
C GLN A 90 -2.24 -3.68 -17.11
N VAL A 91 -2.56 -2.54 -16.48
CA VAL A 91 -2.87 -2.45 -15.04
C VAL A 91 -4.15 -3.21 -14.70
N ALA A 92 -5.22 -3.00 -15.47
CA ALA A 92 -6.50 -3.69 -15.30
C ALA A 92 -6.31 -5.21 -15.48
N HIS A 93 -5.59 -5.63 -16.53
CA HIS A 93 -5.30 -7.03 -16.79
C HIS A 93 -4.56 -7.68 -15.63
N ARG A 94 -3.43 -7.12 -15.19
CA ARG A 94 -2.64 -7.77 -14.14
C ARG A 94 -3.39 -7.90 -12.82
N MET A 95 -4.27 -6.95 -12.50
CA MET A 95 -5.10 -7.04 -11.30
C MET A 95 -6.21 -8.09 -11.46
N ALA A 96 -7.05 -7.94 -12.48
CA ALA A 96 -8.21 -8.82 -12.69
C ALA A 96 -7.78 -10.27 -12.92
N ASP A 97 -6.72 -10.50 -13.72
CA ASP A 97 -6.24 -11.84 -14.02
C ASP A 97 -5.56 -12.48 -12.82
N CYS A 98 -4.79 -11.72 -12.02
CA CYS A 98 -4.22 -12.25 -10.77
C CYS A 98 -5.33 -12.73 -9.82
N TRP A 99 -6.39 -11.96 -9.65
CA TRP A 99 -7.53 -12.38 -8.83
C TRP A 99 -8.24 -13.61 -9.40
N ARG A 100 -8.45 -13.67 -10.73
CA ARG A 100 -9.00 -14.84 -11.42
C ARG A 100 -8.14 -16.08 -11.15
N GLN A 101 -6.83 -16.02 -11.39
CA GLN A 101 -5.90 -17.13 -11.19
C GLN A 101 -5.91 -17.64 -9.74
N TRP A 102 -5.96 -16.74 -8.75
CA TRP A 102 -6.07 -17.13 -7.34
C TRP A 102 -7.42 -17.81 -7.03
N GLY A 103 -8.52 -17.28 -7.58
CA GLY A 103 -9.84 -17.88 -7.43
C GLY A 103 -9.95 -19.27 -8.07
N GLU A 104 -9.36 -19.46 -9.26
CA GLU A 104 -9.28 -20.76 -9.93
C GLU A 104 -8.44 -21.75 -9.11
N LYS A 105 -7.25 -21.33 -8.68
CA LYS A 105 -6.33 -22.15 -7.89
C LYS A 105 -6.94 -22.70 -6.61
N TYR A 106 -7.87 -21.95 -6.00
CA TYR A 106 -8.54 -22.33 -4.76
C TYR A 106 -10.01 -22.72 -4.94
N ASN A 107 -10.43 -23.03 -6.17
CA ASN A 107 -11.77 -23.53 -6.50
C ASN A 107 -12.91 -22.60 -6.03
N TYR A 108 -12.73 -21.28 -6.14
CA TYR A 108 -13.74 -20.30 -5.77
C TYR A 108 -14.87 -20.21 -6.79
N PHE A 109 -14.61 -20.51 -8.07
CA PHE A 109 -15.59 -20.41 -9.15
C PHE A 109 -16.28 -21.75 -9.40
N ALA A 110 -17.57 -21.72 -9.75
CA ALA A 110 -18.35 -22.92 -10.07
C ALA A 110 -17.95 -23.55 -11.43
N SER A 111 -17.38 -22.75 -12.33
CA SER A 111 -16.87 -23.17 -13.63
C SER A 111 -15.75 -22.25 -14.14
N ALA A 112 -15.03 -22.70 -15.18
CA ALA A 112 -14.08 -21.85 -15.91
C ALA A 112 -14.78 -20.66 -16.59
N THR A 113 -16.04 -20.84 -17.01
CA THR A 113 -16.85 -19.75 -17.57
C THR A 113 -17.11 -18.67 -16.52
N ASP A 114 -17.43 -19.04 -15.28
CA ASP A 114 -17.62 -18.09 -14.18
C ASP A 114 -16.33 -17.30 -13.87
N ALA A 115 -15.18 -17.98 -13.89
CA ALA A 115 -13.86 -17.34 -13.71
C ALA A 115 -13.56 -16.34 -14.84
N GLN A 116 -13.89 -16.69 -16.08
CA GLN A 116 -13.72 -15.81 -17.22
C GLN A 116 -14.66 -14.60 -17.16
N ILE A 117 -15.94 -14.80 -16.81
CA ILE A 117 -16.90 -13.70 -16.61
C ILE A 117 -16.39 -12.75 -15.52
N PHE A 118 -15.88 -13.29 -14.40
CA PHE A 118 -15.30 -12.48 -13.34
C PHE A 118 -14.15 -11.59 -13.86
N TYR A 119 -13.21 -12.15 -14.62
CA TYR A 119 -12.11 -11.38 -15.20
C TYR A 119 -12.61 -10.25 -16.11
N GLU A 120 -13.57 -10.55 -16.99
CA GLU A 120 -14.08 -9.59 -17.96
C GLU A 120 -14.84 -8.45 -17.29
N GLU A 121 -15.73 -8.76 -16.33
CA GLU A 121 -16.46 -7.76 -15.55
C GLU A 121 -15.50 -6.89 -14.73
N MET A 122 -14.49 -7.48 -14.06
CA MET A 122 -13.49 -6.72 -13.30
C MET A 122 -12.67 -5.80 -14.20
N ALA A 123 -12.16 -6.31 -15.32
CA ALA A 123 -11.38 -5.51 -16.26
C ALA A 123 -12.20 -4.33 -16.80
N PHE A 124 -13.45 -4.59 -17.20
CA PHE A 124 -14.37 -3.55 -17.66
C PHE A 124 -14.60 -2.48 -16.58
N MET A 125 -14.90 -2.89 -15.34
CA MET A 125 -15.19 -1.95 -14.26
C MET A 125 -13.98 -1.12 -13.84
N ILE A 126 -12.78 -1.70 -13.84
CA ILE A 126 -11.53 -0.97 -13.53
C ILE A 126 -11.27 0.10 -14.60
N VAL A 127 -11.38 -0.26 -15.89
CA VAL A 127 -11.13 0.67 -17.00
C VAL A 127 -12.16 1.81 -17.01
N GLY A 128 -13.44 1.50 -16.77
CA GLY A 128 -14.50 2.51 -16.72
C GLY A 128 -14.55 3.32 -15.42
N GLN A 129 -13.69 3.03 -14.43
CA GLN A 129 -13.74 3.61 -13.09
C GLN A 129 -15.07 3.37 -12.33
N LEU A 130 -15.76 2.26 -12.62
CA LEU A 130 -16.98 1.84 -11.89
C LEU A 130 -16.64 1.27 -10.50
N ALA A 131 -15.44 0.71 -10.36
CA ALA A 131 -14.91 0.22 -9.09
C ALA A 131 -13.38 0.41 -9.06
N ALA A 132 -12.85 0.70 -7.88
CA ALA A 132 -11.41 0.86 -7.66
C ALA A 132 -11.00 0.17 -6.35
N PRO A 133 -10.06 -0.79 -6.38
CA PRO A 133 -9.54 -1.38 -5.15
C PRO A 133 -8.58 -0.42 -4.45
N ASN A 134 -8.17 -0.75 -3.21
CA ASN A 134 -7.21 0.05 -2.45
C ASN A 134 -5.83 0.15 -3.14
N SER A 135 -5.07 1.22 -2.91
CA SER A 135 -3.84 1.54 -3.66
C SER A 135 -2.77 0.42 -3.70
N PRO A 136 -2.49 -0.35 -2.63
CA PRO A 136 -1.57 -1.51 -2.71
C PRO A 136 -1.91 -2.54 -3.78
N GLN A 137 -3.18 -2.70 -4.14
CA GLN A 137 -3.59 -3.58 -5.25
C GLN A 137 -3.01 -3.06 -6.57
N TRP A 138 -3.17 -1.77 -6.82
CA TRP A 138 -2.59 -1.11 -7.99
C TRP A 138 -1.06 -1.19 -8.00
N PHE A 139 -0.38 -1.17 -6.86
CA PHE A 139 1.09 -1.24 -6.85
C PHE A 139 1.63 -2.64 -7.07
N ASN A 140 1.01 -3.66 -6.47
CA ASN A 140 1.66 -4.97 -6.28
C ASN A 140 0.94 -6.14 -6.95
N THR A 141 -0.37 -6.06 -7.14
CA THR A 141 -1.16 -7.19 -7.65
C THR A 141 -0.81 -7.47 -9.11
N GLY A 142 -0.56 -8.74 -9.42
CA GLY A 142 -0.29 -9.22 -10.77
C GLY A 142 1.13 -9.05 -11.29
N LEU A 143 2.03 -8.39 -10.55
CA LEU A 143 3.42 -8.21 -11.01
C LEU A 143 4.12 -9.54 -11.28
N PHE A 144 3.89 -10.56 -10.44
CA PHE A 144 4.43 -11.88 -10.69
C PHE A 144 3.63 -12.67 -11.73
N SER A 145 2.30 -12.77 -11.57
CA SER A 145 1.48 -13.65 -12.43
C SER A 145 1.42 -13.18 -13.89
N SER A 146 1.48 -11.88 -14.14
CA SER A 146 1.40 -11.32 -15.49
C SER A 146 2.75 -11.01 -16.11
N TYR A 147 3.76 -10.65 -15.31
CA TYR A 147 5.07 -10.21 -15.83
C TYR A 147 6.25 -11.08 -15.38
N GLY A 148 6.03 -12.09 -14.54
CA GLY A 148 7.12 -12.90 -13.97
C GLY A 148 8.04 -12.14 -13.02
N ILE A 149 7.67 -10.91 -12.61
CA ILE A 149 8.49 -10.08 -11.74
C ILE A 149 8.52 -10.70 -10.35
N LYS A 150 9.65 -11.31 -10.01
CA LYS A 150 9.98 -11.75 -8.65
C LYS A 150 10.61 -10.60 -7.86
N GLY A 151 10.74 -10.79 -6.56
CA GLY A 151 11.56 -9.90 -5.73
C GLY A 151 12.22 -10.67 -4.60
N LYS A 152 13.37 -10.18 -4.13
CA LYS A 152 14.07 -10.80 -3.00
C LYS A 152 13.14 -10.90 -1.78
N PRO A 153 13.12 -12.03 -1.04
CA PRO A 153 12.36 -12.15 0.19
C PRO A 153 12.61 -10.95 1.13
N GLN A 154 11.54 -10.33 1.61
CA GLN A 154 11.66 -9.19 2.55
C GLN A 154 11.24 -9.54 3.98
N GLY A 155 10.81 -10.78 4.22
CA GLY A 155 10.31 -11.23 5.52
C GLY A 155 8.79 -11.17 5.69
N HIS A 156 8.02 -11.21 4.60
CA HIS A 156 6.57 -11.43 4.67
C HIS A 156 6.26 -12.88 5.02
N TYR A 157 5.09 -13.08 5.61
CA TYR A 157 4.52 -14.39 5.89
C TYR A 157 3.15 -14.51 5.23
N TYR A 158 2.72 -15.73 4.99
CA TYR A 158 1.38 -16.06 4.54
C TYR A 158 0.94 -17.36 5.20
N VAL A 159 -0.37 -17.55 5.34
CA VAL A 159 -0.92 -18.82 5.78
C VAL A 159 -1.11 -19.70 4.54
N ASP A 160 -0.55 -20.90 4.56
CA ASP A 160 -0.81 -21.90 3.52
C ASP A 160 -2.27 -22.34 3.62
N PRO A 161 -3.09 -22.16 2.59
CA PRO A 161 -4.53 -22.45 2.70
C PRO A 161 -4.85 -23.94 2.70
N ASN A 162 -3.90 -24.82 2.37
CA ASN A 162 -4.10 -26.26 2.44
C ASN A 162 -3.70 -26.81 3.80
N SER A 163 -2.55 -26.40 4.35
CA SER A 163 -2.09 -26.88 5.66
C SER A 163 -2.54 -26.03 6.85
N GLY A 164 -2.95 -24.78 6.61
CA GLY A 164 -3.25 -23.80 7.67
C GLY A 164 -2.01 -23.24 8.37
N GLU A 165 -0.81 -23.60 7.91
CA GLU A 165 0.44 -23.22 8.57
C GLU A 165 0.97 -21.87 8.10
N LEU A 166 1.55 -21.11 9.03
CA LEU A 166 2.25 -19.88 8.71
C LEU A 166 3.58 -20.20 8.02
N LYS A 167 3.75 -19.73 6.79
CA LYS A 167 4.96 -19.90 5.98
C LYS A 167 5.60 -18.56 5.66
N LYS A 168 6.93 -18.54 5.63
CA LYS A 168 7.70 -17.37 5.18
C LYS A 168 7.67 -17.29 3.66
N SER A 169 7.42 -16.10 3.12
CA SER A 169 7.43 -15.89 1.67
C SER A 169 8.85 -15.92 1.12
N THR A 170 9.03 -16.67 0.04
CA THR A 170 10.28 -16.79 -0.73
C THR A 170 10.42 -15.73 -1.83
N SER A 171 9.38 -14.91 -2.04
CA SER A 171 9.38 -13.84 -3.03
C SER A 171 8.55 -12.66 -2.55
N ALA A 172 8.94 -11.46 -2.94
CA ALA A 172 8.20 -10.24 -2.60
C ALA A 172 6.89 -10.06 -3.39
N TYR A 173 6.75 -10.71 -4.54
CA TYR A 173 5.63 -10.45 -5.46
C TYR A 173 4.85 -11.70 -5.89
N GLU A 174 5.37 -12.92 -5.66
CA GLU A 174 4.62 -14.16 -5.95
C GLU A 174 3.33 -14.25 -5.11
N ARG A 175 3.41 -13.76 -3.88
CA ARG A 175 2.26 -13.48 -3.03
C ARG A 175 2.30 -11.98 -2.74
N PRO A 176 1.54 -11.16 -3.47
CA PRO A 176 1.61 -9.71 -3.32
C PRO A 176 1.20 -9.30 -1.90
N GLN A 177 1.56 -8.08 -1.49
CA GLN A 177 0.96 -7.40 -0.33
C GLN A 177 -0.10 -6.41 -0.86
N PRO A 178 -1.38 -6.79 -0.95
CA PRO A 178 -2.38 -5.98 -1.64
C PRO A 178 -3.42 -5.40 -0.65
N HIS A 179 -3.03 -5.21 0.62
CA HIS A 179 -3.90 -4.73 1.69
C HIS A 179 -3.42 -3.36 2.17
N ALA A 180 -4.32 -2.40 2.35
CA ALA A 180 -3.94 -1.05 2.79
C ALA A 180 -3.75 -0.91 4.30
N CYS A 181 -4.38 -1.76 5.11
CA CYS A 181 -4.48 -1.56 6.55
C CYS A 181 -3.90 -2.75 7.30
N PHE A 182 -3.01 -2.48 8.26
CA PHE A 182 -2.44 -3.45 9.18
C PHE A 182 -2.54 -2.94 10.61
N ILE A 183 -2.73 -3.86 11.55
CA ILE A 183 -2.64 -3.60 12.98
C ILE A 183 -1.46 -4.43 13.49
N LEU A 184 -0.53 -3.78 14.19
CA LEU A 184 0.58 -4.46 14.83
C LEU A 184 0.47 -4.31 16.35
N SER A 185 0.92 -5.34 17.05
CA SER A 185 1.19 -5.26 18.49
C SER A 185 2.66 -4.96 18.73
N VAL A 186 2.91 -4.35 19.88
CA VAL A 186 4.23 -4.13 20.45
C VAL A 186 4.22 -4.58 21.89
N ASP A 187 5.25 -5.30 22.29
CA ASP A 187 5.50 -5.65 23.68
C ASP A 187 6.59 -4.73 24.25
N ASP A 188 6.59 -4.57 25.57
CA ASP A 188 7.55 -3.73 26.30
C ASP A 188 8.91 -4.41 26.44
N ASP A 189 9.53 -4.59 25.28
CA ASP A 189 10.85 -5.16 25.06
C ASP A 189 11.57 -4.33 24.00
N LEU A 190 12.87 -4.09 24.17
CA LEU A 190 13.61 -3.23 23.26
C LEU A 190 13.89 -3.91 21.91
N VAL A 191 14.44 -5.13 21.89
CA VAL A 191 15.09 -5.72 20.70
C VAL A 191 14.61 -7.12 20.31
N ASN A 192 13.88 -7.81 21.19
CA ASN A 192 13.41 -9.16 20.91
C ASN A 192 12.22 -9.14 19.92
N PRO A 193 11.89 -10.30 19.30
CA PRO A 193 10.71 -10.41 18.45
C PRO A 193 9.46 -9.93 19.18
N GLY A 194 8.67 -9.05 18.53
CA GLY A 194 7.50 -8.41 19.15
C GLY A 194 7.80 -7.09 19.88
N GLY A 195 9.07 -6.80 20.19
CA GLY A 195 9.50 -5.56 20.83
C GLY A 195 9.51 -4.32 19.93
N ILE A 196 10.02 -3.21 20.46
CA ILE A 196 10.00 -1.86 19.87
C ILE A 196 10.82 -1.80 18.57
N MET A 197 12.06 -2.28 18.57
CA MET A 197 12.93 -2.23 17.39
C MET A 197 12.44 -3.19 16.28
N ASP A 198 11.88 -4.33 16.67
CA ASP A 198 11.25 -5.27 15.74
C ASP A 198 9.98 -4.68 15.12
N LEU A 199 9.18 -3.93 15.90
CA LEU A 199 8.02 -3.20 15.38
C LEU A 199 8.42 -2.28 14.21
N TRP A 200 9.47 -1.47 14.34
CA TRP A 200 9.89 -0.58 13.26
C TRP A 200 10.36 -1.35 12.02
N THR A 201 10.99 -2.51 12.21
CA THR A 201 11.36 -3.40 11.10
C THR A 201 10.12 -3.95 10.39
N ARG A 202 9.09 -4.37 11.15
CA ARG A 202 7.80 -4.83 10.63
C ARG A 202 7.05 -3.70 9.90
N GLU A 203 7.00 -2.51 10.48
CA GLU A 203 6.39 -1.32 9.87
C GLU A 203 7.08 -0.94 8.57
N ALA A 204 8.42 -0.85 8.57
CA ALA A 204 9.19 -0.51 7.38
C ALA A 204 8.90 -1.47 6.22
N ARG A 205 8.78 -2.77 6.52
CA ARG A 205 8.38 -3.78 5.54
C ARG A 205 6.99 -3.49 4.97
N ILE A 206 6.01 -3.21 5.82
CA ILE A 206 4.63 -2.93 5.40
C ILE A 206 4.56 -1.64 4.57
N PHE A 207 5.20 -0.56 5.03
CA PHE A 207 5.23 0.73 4.36
C PHE A 207 5.87 0.63 2.97
N LYS A 208 6.97 -0.11 2.83
CA LYS A 208 7.67 -0.32 1.56
C LYS A 208 6.74 -0.79 0.43
N TYR A 209 5.68 -1.53 0.75
CA TYR A 209 4.72 -2.05 -0.22
C TYR A 209 3.39 -1.29 -0.30
N GLY A 210 3.32 -0.08 0.27
CA GLY A 210 2.20 0.85 0.01
C GLY A 210 1.12 0.88 1.10
N SER A 211 1.32 0.16 2.19
CA SER A 211 0.31 -0.05 3.23
C SER A 211 0.56 0.84 4.44
N GLY A 212 -0.47 1.06 5.26
CA GLY A 212 -0.40 1.76 6.54
C GLY A 212 -0.51 0.82 7.73
N VAL A 213 -0.04 1.29 8.88
CA VAL A 213 -0.02 0.52 10.15
C VAL A 213 -0.63 1.35 11.27
N GLY A 214 -1.44 0.71 12.11
CA GLY A 214 -1.81 1.20 13.43
C GLY A 214 -1.27 0.31 14.54
N THR A 215 -0.82 0.93 15.63
CA THR A 215 -0.30 0.23 16.81
C THR A 215 -0.79 0.95 18.07
N ASN A 216 -1.30 0.19 19.04
CA ASN A 216 -1.54 0.69 20.41
C ASN A 216 -0.26 0.51 21.23
N TYR A 217 0.20 1.59 21.85
CA TYR A 217 1.47 1.67 22.56
C TYR A 217 1.35 1.63 24.09
N SER A 218 0.14 1.47 24.63
CA SER A 218 -0.13 1.54 26.07
C SER A 218 0.58 0.47 26.90
N LYS A 219 1.12 -0.56 26.25
CA LYS A 219 1.95 -1.58 26.90
C LYS A 219 3.37 -1.09 27.23
N ILE A 220 3.88 -0.09 26.51
CA ILE A 220 5.24 0.42 26.70
C ILE A 220 5.28 1.21 28.00
N ARG A 221 6.30 0.97 28.83
CA ARG A 221 6.40 1.64 30.12
C ARG A 221 6.67 3.14 30.01
N GLY A 222 6.22 3.88 31.01
CA GLY A 222 6.41 5.31 31.18
C GLY A 222 7.87 5.72 31.43
N GLU A 223 8.15 7.02 31.26
CA GLU A 223 9.42 7.64 31.66
C GLU A 223 9.69 7.44 33.16
N GLY A 224 10.93 7.12 33.52
CA GLY A 224 11.33 6.95 34.93
C GLY A 224 10.98 5.59 35.54
N GLU A 225 10.18 4.74 34.87
CA GLU A 225 9.88 3.39 35.34
C GLU A 225 11.13 2.49 35.38
N LYS A 226 11.20 1.58 36.36
CA LYS A 226 12.40 0.77 36.61
C LYS A 226 12.64 -0.26 35.51
N LEU A 227 13.91 -0.48 35.18
CA LEU A 227 14.36 -1.54 34.29
C LEU A 227 14.92 -2.74 35.07
N SER A 228 14.78 -3.95 34.52
CA SER A 228 15.26 -5.18 35.15
C SER A 228 16.78 -5.23 35.30
N GLY A 229 17.52 -4.62 34.37
CA GLY A 229 18.98 -4.50 34.40
C GLY A 229 19.53 -3.36 35.27
N GLY A 230 18.67 -2.62 35.97
CA GLY A 230 19.01 -1.38 36.66
C GLY A 230 18.82 -0.14 35.78
N GLY A 231 18.69 1.03 36.43
CA GLY A 231 18.33 2.28 35.76
C GLY A 231 16.83 2.47 35.54
N THR A 232 16.48 3.44 34.71
CA THR A 232 15.10 3.88 34.45
C THR A 232 14.82 3.99 32.95
N SER A 233 13.56 3.81 32.58
CA SER A 233 13.05 3.97 31.22
C SER A 233 13.19 5.41 30.72
N SER A 234 13.47 5.58 29.42
CA SER A 234 13.38 6.85 28.71
C SER A 234 11.94 7.23 28.32
N GLY A 235 10.96 6.36 28.61
CA GLY A 235 9.54 6.58 28.35
C GLY A 235 9.10 6.34 26.91
N LEU A 236 7.80 6.16 26.74
CA LEU A 236 7.14 5.96 25.46
C LEU A 236 7.45 7.10 24.48
N MET A 237 7.38 8.36 24.93
CA MET A 237 7.54 9.51 24.04
C MET A 237 8.91 9.54 23.36
N SER A 238 9.96 8.98 23.99
CA SER A 238 11.29 8.85 23.37
C SER A 238 11.27 7.90 22.17
N PHE A 239 10.56 6.78 22.26
CA PHE A 239 10.43 5.80 21.18
C PHE A 239 9.50 6.26 20.07
N LEU A 240 8.43 7.00 20.41
CA LEU A 240 7.54 7.57 19.39
C LEU A 240 8.28 8.55 18.48
N LYS A 241 9.23 9.34 18.99
CA LYS A 241 10.09 10.21 18.17
C LYS A 241 10.95 9.41 17.17
N ILE A 242 11.46 8.25 17.57
CA ILE A 242 12.21 7.38 16.66
C ILE A 242 11.29 6.80 15.59
N GLY A 243 10.10 6.32 15.99
CA GLY A 243 9.10 5.80 15.07
C GLY A 243 8.61 6.86 14.07
N ASP A 244 8.46 8.10 14.50
CA ASP A 244 8.11 9.24 13.66
C ASP A 244 9.18 9.52 12.59
N ALA A 245 10.44 9.63 13.01
CA ALA A 245 11.56 9.82 12.09
C ALA A 245 11.70 8.66 11.09
N ALA A 246 11.52 7.42 11.56
CA ALA A 246 11.53 6.23 10.72
C ALA A 246 10.41 6.25 9.68
N ALA A 247 9.18 6.63 10.06
CA ALA A 247 8.05 6.76 9.14
C ALA A 247 8.30 7.86 8.09
N GLY A 248 8.86 9.01 8.50
CA GLY A 248 9.19 10.12 7.59
C GLY A 248 10.26 9.75 6.54
N ALA A 249 11.22 8.89 6.90
CA ALA A 249 12.28 8.44 6.00
C ALA A 249 11.78 7.44 4.93
N ILE A 250 10.66 6.76 5.16
CA ILE A 250 10.19 5.67 4.30
C ILE A 250 9.14 6.17 3.31
N LYS A 251 9.44 6.03 2.02
CA LYS A 251 8.50 6.30 0.94
C LYS A 251 7.68 5.06 0.61
N SER A 252 6.36 5.18 0.72
CA SER A 252 5.42 4.07 0.67
C SER A 252 5.19 3.57 -0.76
N GLY A 253 5.27 2.24 -0.93
CA GLY A 253 5.05 1.57 -2.23
C GLY A 253 6.13 1.86 -3.28
N GLY A 254 7.28 2.43 -2.89
CA GLY A 254 8.29 2.93 -3.83
C GLY A 254 7.82 4.13 -4.66
N THR A 255 6.73 4.78 -4.24
CA THR A 255 6.19 6.01 -4.84
C THR A 255 6.52 7.23 -3.98
N THR A 256 6.18 8.45 -4.42
CA THR A 256 6.40 9.66 -3.60
C THR A 256 5.45 9.81 -2.40
N ARG A 257 4.63 8.81 -2.07
CA ARG A 257 3.71 8.85 -0.92
C ARG A 257 4.46 8.60 0.40
N ARG A 258 4.12 9.33 1.47
CA ARG A 258 4.65 9.06 2.82
C ARG A 258 4.01 7.83 3.46
N ALA A 259 4.72 7.20 4.38
CA ALA A 259 4.16 6.13 5.20
C ALA A 259 2.95 6.64 6.00
N ALA A 260 1.94 5.78 6.15
CA ALA A 260 0.77 6.07 6.97
C ALA A 260 0.88 5.31 8.29
N LYS A 261 1.07 6.04 9.39
CA LYS A 261 1.23 5.48 10.73
C LYS A 261 0.15 6.03 11.66
N MET A 262 -0.51 5.14 12.39
CA MET A 262 -1.41 5.47 13.50
C MET A 262 -0.79 5.01 14.82
N VAL A 263 -0.79 5.90 15.79
CA VAL A 263 -0.29 5.69 17.15
C VAL A 263 -1.48 5.87 18.09
N CYS A 264 -1.86 4.80 18.79
CA CYS A 264 -2.91 4.86 19.81
C CYS A 264 -2.31 4.79 21.21
N LEU A 265 -2.86 5.57 22.15
CA LEU A 265 -2.50 5.51 23.57
C LEU A 265 -3.74 5.54 24.46
N ASP A 266 -3.79 4.67 25.46
CA ASP A 266 -4.89 4.60 26.42
C ASP A 266 -4.79 5.77 27.40
N LEU A 267 -5.94 6.30 27.83
CA LEU A 267 -6.02 7.51 28.65
C LEU A 267 -5.38 7.37 30.04
N ASP A 268 -5.19 6.16 30.55
CA ASP A 268 -4.58 5.88 31.84
C ASP A 268 -3.05 5.68 31.77
N HIS A 269 -2.46 5.78 30.57
CA HIS A 269 -1.02 5.71 30.41
C HIS A 269 -0.34 6.92 31.11
N PRO A 270 0.77 6.72 31.86
CA PRO A 270 1.41 7.79 32.63
C PRO A 270 1.94 8.97 31.79
N GLU A 271 2.17 8.76 30.49
CA GLU A 271 2.60 9.80 29.55
C GLU A 271 1.46 10.35 28.66
N ASN A 272 0.18 10.15 29.02
CA ASN A 272 -0.98 10.59 28.23
C ASN A 272 -1.01 12.10 27.94
N GLU A 273 -0.76 12.96 28.94
CA GLU A 273 -0.75 14.42 28.78
C GLU A 273 0.37 14.85 27.83
N SER A 274 1.57 14.28 28.00
CA SER A 274 2.70 14.51 27.09
C SER A 274 2.39 14.08 25.66
N PHE A 275 1.67 12.97 25.48
CA PHE A 275 1.25 12.48 24.17
C PHE A 275 0.22 13.39 23.50
N ILE A 276 -0.80 13.84 24.24
CA ILE A 276 -1.84 14.75 23.76
C ILE A 276 -1.23 16.10 23.32
N ASP A 277 -0.35 16.66 24.15
CA ASP A 277 0.26 17.97 23.89
C ASP A 277 1.37 17.94 22.82
N TRP A 278 1.88 16.75 22.47
CA TRP A 278 3.12 16.60 21.70
C TRP A 278 3.09 17.41 20.40
N LYS A 279 2.06 17.21 19.57
CA LYS A 279 1.97 17.87 18.27
C LYS A 279 1.82 19.37 18.38
N VAL A 280 1.02 19.85 19.34
CA VAL A 280 0.81 21.29 19.55
C VAL A 280 2.13 21.96 19.93
N LYS A 281 2.90 21.36 20.85
CA LYS A 281 4.23 21.86 21.24
C LYS A 281 5.25 21.83 20.10
N GLU A 282 5.13 20.92 19.14
CA GLU A 282 5.99 20.89 17.95
C GLU A 282 5.58 21.97 16.93
N GLU A 283 4.29 22.29 16.80
CA GLU A 283 3.82 23.42 15.97
C GLU A 283 4.33 24.77 16.49
N ASP A 284 4.43 24.97 17.81
CA ASP A 284 5.06 26.17 18.38
C ASP A 284 6.52 26.32 17.92
N LYS A 285 7.25 25.21 17.79
CA LYS A 285 8.63 25.21 17.27
C LYS A 285 8.64 25.53 15.78
N VAL A 286 7.72 24.96 15.00
CA VAL A 286 7.57 25.26 13.57
C VAL A 286 7.32 26.76 13.37
N ALA A 287 6.43 27.37 14.16
CA ALA A 287 6.13 28.79 14.10
C ALA A 287 7.38 29.65 14.39
N ALA A 288 8.18 29.27 15.38
CA ALA A 288 9.45 29.94 15.68
C ALA A 288 10.46 29.81 14.53
N LEU A 289 10.55 28.65 13.88
CA LEU A 289 11.42 28.45 12.71
C LEU A 289 10.95 29.29 11.52
N ILE A 290 9.64 29.32 11.23
CA ILE A 290 9.10 30.15 10.16
C ILE A 290 9.38 31.64 10.43
N ALA A 291 9.21 32.10 11.67
CA ALA A 291 9.55 33.47 12.06
C ALA A 291 11.04 33.80 11.89
N ALA A 292 11.92 32.79 12.01
CA ALA A 292 13.35 32.92 11.75
C ALA A 292 13.72 32.84 10.25
N GLY A 293 12.73 32.66 9.35
CA GLY A 293 12.91 32.66 7.90
C GLY A 293 13.02 31.28 7.25
N TYR A 294 12.79 30.20 8.00
CA TYR A 294 12.73 28.85 7.41
C TYR A 294 11.45 28.68 6.57
N ALA A 295 11.55 27.89 5.50
CA ALA A 295 10.44 27.65 4.59
C ALA A 295 9.25 27.01 5.30
N SER A 296 8.06 27.59 5.09
CA SER A 296 6.80 27.21 5.74
C SER A 296 5.98 26.19 4.96
N ASP A 297 6.44 25.77 3.78
CA ASP A 297 5.76 24.74 3.02
C ASP A 297 5.88 23.39 3.74
N TYR A 298 4.93 22.50 3.49
CA TYR A 298 4.80 21.26 4.23
C TYR A 298 6.03 20.32 4.12
N GLU A 299 6.73 20.36 2.99
CA GLU A 299 7.98 19.60 2.80
C GLU A 299 9.23 20.47 3.06
N GLY A 300 9.01 21.68 3.59
CA GLY A 300 9.99 22.69 3.91
C GLY A 300 10.80 22.36 5.17
N GLU A 301 11.91 23.07 5.34
CA GLU A 301 12.88 22.79 6.41
C GLU A 301 12.28 22.88 7.82
N ALA A 302 11.33 23.80 8.05
CA ALA A 302 10.69 23.94 9.35
C ALA A 302 9.95 22.65 9.77
N TYR A 303 9.13 22.08 8.89
CA TYR A 303 8.39 20.85 9.19
C TYR A 303 9.28 19.60 9.19
N ARG A 304 10.38 19.58 8.43
CA ARG A 304 11.29 18.41 8.39
C ARG A 304 12.15 18.25 9.65
N THR A 305 12.26 19.27 10.48
CA THR A 305 13.17 19.29 11.65
C THR A 305 12.46 19.04 12.98
N VAL A 306 11.13 19.13 13.01
CA VAL A 306 10.31 18.85 14.19
C VAL A 306 9.82 17.40 14.20
N SER A 307 9.37 16.93 15.37
CA SER A 307 8.88 15.56 15.57
C SER A 307 7.35 15.48 15.54
N GLY A 308 6.83 14.26 15.40
CA GLY A 308 5.39 13.98 15.47
C GLY A 308 4.63 14.27 14.17
N GLN A 309 5.31 14.60 13.08
CA GLN A 309 4.68 15.02 11.81
C GLN A 309 4.34 13.86 10.87
N ASN A 310 4.83 12.65 11.16
CA ASN A 310 4.77 11.47 10.30
C ASN A 310 3.86 10.37 10.86
N SER A 311 3.03 10.70 11.84
CA SER A 311 2.02 9.81 12.42
C SER A 311 0.73 10.55 12.74
N ASN A 312 -0.38 9.81 12.76
CA ASN A 312 -1.64 10.26 13.34
C ASN A 312 -1.71 9.71 14.77
N ASN A 313 -2.02 10.59 15.73
CA ASN A 313 -2.08 10.25 17.15
C ASN A 313 -3.56 10.16 17.53
N SER A 314 -3.96 9.09 18.22
CA SER A 314 -5.34 8.80 18.62
C SER A 314 -5.44 8.25 20.03
#